data_AF-A0A353S8Y0-F1
#
_entry.id   AF-A0A353S8Y0-F1
#
_cell.length_a   1.000
_cell.length_b   1.000
_cell.length_c   1.000
_cell.angle_alpha   90.00
_cell.angle_beta   90.00
_cell.angle_gamma   90.00
#
_symmetry.space_group_name_H-M   'P 1'
#
loop_
_entity.id
_entity.type
_entity.pdbx_description
1 polymer ?
#
loop_
_entity_poly.entity_id
_entity_poly.type
_entity_poly.pdbx_seq_one_letter_code
_entity_poly.pdbx_strand_id
1 'polypeptide(L)'
;DTHGGYMVTEYNGHMFPTKSFDSEAHRTEHAVRHANVLEASAALEELAGASGWCAFDYNTHKDFGSGDKICYHGVMDMFRNPKLAAAVYRAQGRPEDVGDVLEVSSAMDIGEYPAGAVGDVWIFTNADSVRFSVNGIPIKEFMAGDSPYKHLAHGPILVDDYIGHRLVDEDGISEGKSEAVKRLLMAIRTYGTNLKLLPLRHKCSALMLMLQRVADEKELTRLYGKYIGNWGGSAISYKFEAVRGGEVVKTVVRTPCTEARLQAVTVRTQLCEDGSYDVASVRLRALDASGNVQPYCQEAVTFRTKGAIGLVGPDVVSLKGGMAGTYVRSIGKGGEGTLTIRDWTGAEMDIDFSVTVRK
;
A
#
# COMPACT_ATOMS: atom_id res chain seq x y z
N ASP A 1 27.99 30.54 20.42
CA ASP A 1 26.70 30.52 19.73
C ASP A 1 26.72 29.37 18.75
N THR A 2 26.17 28.22 19.13
CA THR A 2 26.24 26.96 18.36
C THR A 2 24.84 26.53 17.98
N HIS A 3 24.07 27.43 17.38
CA HIS A 3 22.92 27.06 16.55
C HIS A 3 23.45 26.44 15.24
N GLY A 4 24.10 25.29 15.35
CA GLY A 4 24.50 24.50 14.20
C GLY A 4 23.24 23.87 13.58
N GLY A 5 23.10 23.96 12.26
CA GLY A 5 21.97 23.34 11.57
C GLY A 5 21.90 21.84 11.87
N TYR A 6 20.72 21.37 12.28
CA TYR A 6 20.45 19.96 12.59
C TYR A 6 19.61 19.33 11.49
N MET A 7 20.00 18.15 11.01
CA MET A 7 19.25 17.37 10.02
C MET A 7 19.35 15.89 10.38
N VAL A 8 18.22 15.17 10.30
CA VAL A 8 18.21 13.71 10.43
C VAL A 8 18.58 13.09 9.08
N THR A 9 19.79 12.56 8.94
CA THR A 9 20.26 12.04 7.65
C THR A 9 19.76 10.63 7.35
N GLU A 10 19.39 9.86 8.37
CA GLU A 10 18.88 8.49 8.26
C GLU A 10 17.88 8.18 9.38
N TYR A 11 16.84 7.42 9.07
CA TYR A 11 15.91 6.83 10.05
C TYR A 11 15.27 5.56 9.49
N ASN A 12 14.61 4.78 10.36
CA ASN A 12 14.07 3.46 10.06
C ASN A 12 15.15 2.46 9.61
N GLY A 13 15.17 2.05 8.34
CA GLY A 13 16.08 1.05 7.82
C GLY A 13 16.13 -0.23 8.66
N HIS A 14 17.31 -0.53 9.21
CA HIS A 14 17.55 -1.74 10.00
C HIS A 14 16.69 -1.82 11.28
N MET A 15 16.11 -0.72 11.74
CA MET A 15 15.20 -0.71 12.90
C MET A 15 13.87 -1.42 12.62
N PHE A 16 13.47 -1.54 11.34
CA PHE A 16 12.25 -2.25 10.94
C PHE A 16 12.33 -2.80 9.50
N PRO A 17 13.18 -3.81 9.22
CA PRO A 17 13.30 -4.39 7.89
C PRO A 17 11.96 -4.93 7.39
N THR A 18 11.61 -4.61 6.15
CA THR A 18 10.30 -4.93 5.57
C THR A 18 10.45 -5.40 4.12
N LYS A 19 10.15 -6.68 3.89
CA LYS A 19 10.10 -7.32 2.58
C LYS A 19 8.78 -6.99 1.89
N SER A 20 8.78 -7.02 0.56
CA SER A 20 7.56 -6.80 -0.23
C SER A 20 6.47 -7.86 0.01
N PHE A 21 6.86 -9.04 0.50
CA PHE A 21 5.99 -10.19 0.79
C PHE A 21 5.80 -10.44 2.29
N ASP A 22 6.24 -9.53 3.17
CA ASP A 22 5.86 -9.60 4.58
C ASP A 22 4.34 -9.40 4.72
N SER A 23 3.81 -9.83 5.88
CA SER A 23 2.38 -9.69 6.18
C SER A 23 1.89 -8.26 6.02
N GLU A 24 0.61 -8.11 5.71
CA GLU A 24 -0.02 -6.81 5.51
C GLU A 24 0.13 -5.91 6.74
N ALA A 25 -0.03 -6.47 7.95
CA ALA A 25 0.18 -5.76 9.20
C ALA A 25 1.62 -5.21 9.30
N HIS A 26 2.62 -6.00 8.92
CA HIS A 26 4.03 -5.57 8.95
C HIS A 26 4.33 -4.49 7.91
N ARG A 27 3.79 -4.63 6.69
CA ARG A 27 3.91 -3.61 5.64
C ARG A 27 3.19 -2.30 6.00
N THR A 28 2.05 -2.39 6.69
CA THR A 28 1.31 -1.23 7.20
C THR A 28 2.11 -0.50 8.28
N GLU A 29 2.65 -1.24 9.25
CA GLU A 29 3.50 -0.68 10.31
C GLU A 29 4.75 -0.01 9.74
N HIS A 30 5.37 -0.58 8.70
CA HIS A 30 6.48 0.04 7.99
C HIS A 30 6.10 1.43 7.43
N ALA A 31 4.96 1.54 6.73
CA ALA A 31 4.48 2.82 6.22
C ALA A 31 4.18 3.83 7.35
N VAL A 32 3.50 3.38 8.41
CA VAL A 32 3.18 4.22 9.58
C VAL A 32 4.44 4.74 10.27
N ARG A 33 5.49 3.92 10.41
CA ARG A 33 6.78 4.38 10.97
C ARG A 33 7.43 5.47 10.14
N HIS A 34 7.37 5.38 8.81
CA HIS A 34 7.84 6.45 7.94
C HIS A 34 7.03 7.74 8.15
N ALA A 35 5.70 7.65 8.25
CA ALA A 35 4.84 8.80 8.54
C ALA A 35 5.12 9.42 9.91
N ASN A 36 5.31 8.61 10.96
CA ASN A 36 5.62 9.07 12.31
C ASN A 36 6.90 9.92 12.37
N VAL A 37 7.98 9.47 11.71
CA VAL A 37 9.23 10.24 11.70
C VAL A 37 9.07 11.54 10.90
N LEU A 38 8.39 11.50 9.75
CA LEU A 38 8.14 12.71 8.96
C LEU A 38 7.28 13.72 9.71
N GLU A 39 6.25 13.28 10.41
CA GLU A 39 5.38 14.11 11.25
C GLU A 39 6.16 14.76 12.39
N ALA A 40 6.93 13.98 13.13
CA ALA A 40 7.77 14.50 14.20
C ALA A 40 8.83 15.48 13.67
N SER A 41 9.37 15.21 12.47
CA SER A 41 10.34 16.09 11.82
C SER A 41 9.71 17.41 11.39
N ALA A 42 8.52 17.36 10.79
CA ALA A 42 7.78 18.54 10.34
C ALA A 42 7.29 19.42 11.50
N ALA A 43 7.12 18.85 12.70
CA ALA A 43 6.75 19.60 13.91
C ALA A 43 7.92 20.41 14.53
N LEU A 44 9.16 20.18 14.10
CA LEU A 44 10.36 20.80 14.69
C LEU A 44 10.92 21.89 13.76
N GLU A 45 10.66 23.17 14.07
CA GLU A 45 11.14 24.31 13.26
C GLU A 45 12.68 24.39 13.15
N GLU A 46 13.40 23.93 14.17
CA GLU A 46 14.87 23.92 14.22
C GLU A 46 15.50 22.79 13.39
N LEU A 47 14.69 21.84 12.90
CA LEU A 47 15.16 20.71 12.10
C LEU A 47 15.11 21.06 10.60
N ALA A 48 16.28 21.04 9.94
CA ALA A 48 16.39 21.36 8.52
C ALA A 48 15.76 20.29 7.59
N GLY A 49 15.45 19.11 8.12
CA GLY A 49 14.75 18.05 7.42
C GLY A 49 15.14 16.64 7.90
N ALA A 50 14.56 15.64 7.24
CA ALA A 50 14.85 14.23 7.50
C ALA A 50 14.95 13.42 6.19
N SER A 51 15.89 12.48 6.14
CA SER A 51 16.09 11.55 5.03
C SER A 51 15.90 10.11 5.51
N GLY A 52 14.93 9.41 4.93
CA GLY A 52 14.61 8.04 5.30
C GLY A 52 15.61 7.06 4.71
N TRP A 53 16.02 6.06 5.52
CA TRP A 53 16.77 4.93 5.01
C TRP A 53 15.80 3.81 4.63
N CYS A 54 15.60 3.47 3.35
CA CYS A 54 16.21 4.05 2.15
C CYS A 54 15.24 4.01 0.94
N ALA A 55 15.68 4.49 -0.22
CA ALA A 55 14.85 4.53 -1.42
C ALA A 55 14.43 3.11 -1.89
N PHE A 56 15.36 2.17 -1.98
CA PHE A 56 15.13 0.81 -2.49
C PHE A 56 15.98 -0.20 -1.72
N ASP A 57 15.53 -1.45 -1.70
CA ASP A 57 16.32 -2.57 -1.16
C ASP A 57 17.64 -2.72 -1.92
N TYR A 58 18.70 -3.15 -1.23
CA TYR A 58 20.05 -3.22 -1.80
C TYR A 58 20.81 -4.47 -1.35
N ASN A 59 21.71 -4.94 -2.22
CA ASN A 59 22.61 -6.02 -1.89
C ASN A 59 23.64 -5.57 -0.84
N THR A 60 24.05 -6.50 0.02
CA THR A 60 24.96 -6.20 1.14
C THR A 60 25.93 -7.35 1.43
N HIS A 61 26.89 -7.09 2.32
CA HIS A 61 27.87 -8.06 2.79
C HIS A 61 27.26 -9.08 3.76
N LYS A 62 28.04 -10.11 4.12
CA LYS A 62 27.58 -11.22 4.97
C LYS A 62 27.11 -10.81 6.37
N ASP A 63 27.56 -9.67 6.87
CA ASP A 63 27.31 -9.21 8.24
C ASP A 63 25.98 -8.47 8.39
N PHE A 64 25.27 -8.22 7.27
CA PHE A 64 24.02 -7.44 7.25
C PHE A 64 22.92 -8.17 6.46
N GLY A 65 21.68 -7.68 6.62
CA GLY A 65 20.52 -8.17 5.89
C GLY A 65 19.88 -9.41 6.52
N SER A 66 19.01 -10.08 5.76
CA SER A 66 18.29 -11.28 6.24
C SER A 66 19.07 -12.60 6.01
N GLY A 67 20.40 -12.53 5.90
CA GLY A 67 21.27 -13.67 5.59
C GLY A 67 21.38 -14.02 4.10
N ASP A 68 20.51 -13.45 3.27
CA ASP A 68 20.42 -13.64 1.82
C ASP A 68 21.16 -12.55 1.00
N LYS A 69 22.02 -11.78 1.68
CA LYS A 69 22.78 -10.65 1.10
C LYS A 69 21.90 -9.50 0.63
N ILE A 70 20.72 -9.31 1.23
CA ILE A 70 19.83 -8.18 0.95
C ILE A 70 19.43 -7.46 2.25
N CYS A 71 19.56 -6.14 2.24
CA CYS A 71 18.95 -5.26 3.23
C CYS A 71 17.57 -4.82 2.74
N TYR A 72 16.51 -5.34 3.37
CA TYR A 72 15.11 -5.02 3.04
C TYR A 72 14.65 -3.74 3.74
N HIS A 73 15.32 -2.63 3.43
CA HIS A 73 15.10 -1.34 4.08
C HIS A 73 14.38 -0.34 3.18
N GLY A 74 14.25 -0.67 1.89
CA GLY A 74 13.71 0.25 0.90
C GLY A 74 12.22 0.47 1.08
N VAL A 75 11.78 1.71 0.86
CA VAL A 75 10.35 2.00 0.58
C VAL A 75 9.93 1.48 -0.80
N MET A 76 10.90 1.10 -1.64
CA MET A 76 10.74 0.36 -2.88
C MET A 76 11.54 -0.96 -2.84
N ASP A 77 11.22 -1.90 -3.73
CA ASP A 77 12.03 -3.09 -3.93
C ASP A 77 13.33 -2.80 -4.71
N MET A 78 14.16 -3.83 -4.89
CA MET A 78 15.43 -3.76 -5.64
C MET A 78 15.27 -3.26 -7.09
N PHE A 79 14.08 -3.38 -7.68
CA PHE A 79 13.76 -2.95 -9.05
C PHE A 79 13.00 -1.63 -9.10
N ARG A 80 12.93 -0.90 -7.97
CA ARG A 80 12.24 0.38 -7.82
C ARG A 80 10.74 0.26 -8.11
N ASN A 81 10.16 -0.89 -7.79
CA ASN A 81 8.73 -1.01 -7.61
C ASN A 81 8.35 -0.47 -6.22
N PRO A 82 7.34 0.40 -6.13
CA PRO A 82 6.92 0.97 -4.84
C PRO A 82 6.33 -0.10 -3.92
N LYS A 83 6.81 -0.16 -2.68
CA LYS A 83 6.08 -0.81 -1.59
C LYS A 83 5.07 0.18 -1.00
N LEU A 84 4.24 -0.28 -0.06
CA LEU A 84 3.25 0.55 0.61
C LEU A 84 3.86 1.83 1.22
N ALA A 85 5.02 1.73 1.86
CA ALA A 85 5.68 2.88 2.48
C ALA A 85 6.06 4.00 1.49
N ALA A 86 6.24 3.71 0.19
CA ALA A 86 6.48 4.74 -0.81
C ALA A 86 5.26 5.67 -0.99
N ALA A 87 4.05 5.20 -0.68
CA ALA A 87 2.84 6.01 -0.76
C ALA A 87 2.85 7.18 0.25
N VAL A 88 3.52 7.02 1.39
CA VAL A 88 3.69 8.09 2.40
C VAL A 88 4.39 9.29 1.79
N TYR A 89 5.51 9.05 1.10
CA TYR A 89 6.32 10.09 0.46
C TYR A 89 5.61 10.66 -0.76
N ARG A 90 5.05 9.80 -1.62
CA ARG A 90 4.37 10.24 -2.82
C ARG A 90 3.14 11.10 -2.50
N ALA A 91 2.41 10.78 -1.43
CA ALA A 91 1.28 11.59 -0.97
C ALA A 91 1.67 13.02 -0.56
N GLN A 92 2.92 13.29 -0.16
CA GLN A 92 3.36 14.66 0.14
C GLN A 92 3.60 15.50 -1.12
N GLY A 93 3.71 14.87 -2.30
CA GLY A 93 4.01 15.54 -3.55
C GLY A 93 2.80 16.23 -4.16
N ARG A 94 3.04 17.36 -4.82
CA ARG A 94 2.01 18.08 -5.57
C ARG A 94 1.48 17.21 -6.72
N PRO A 95 0.17 17.22 -6.99
CA PRO A 95 -0.42 16.38 -8.04
C PRO A 95 0.20 16.61 -9.43
N GLU A 96 0.68 17.81 -9.72
CA GLU A 96 1.31 18.16 -11.00
C GLU A 96 2.68 17.48 -11.18
N ASP A 97 3.37 17.20 -10.07
CA ASP A 97 4.71 16.60 -10.08
C ASP A 97 4.67 15.08 -10.01
N VAL A 98 3.75 14.52 -9.20
CA VAL A 98 3.73 13.08 -8.88
C VAL A 98 2.46 12.37 -9.34
N GLY A 99 1.49 13.09 -9.91
CA GLY A 99 0.15 12.60 -10.25
C GLY A 99 -0.74 12.38 -9.03
N ASP A 100 -1.95 11.87 -9.28
CA ASP A 100 -2.90 11.53 -8.23
C ASP A 100 -2.46 10.32 -7.40
N VAL A 101 -2.53 10.51 -6.08
CA VAL A 101 -2.18 9.49 -5.09
C VAL A 101 -3.42 9.05 -4.35
N LEU A 102 -3.63 7.75 -4.34
CA LEU A 102 -4.58 7.04 -3.51
C LEU A 102 -4.02 5.62 -3.38
N GLU A 103 -3.69 5.24 -2.15
CA GLU A 103 -3.27 3.90 -1.76
C GLU A 103 -3.93 3.56 -0.42
N VAL A 104 -4.32 2.31 -0.23
CA VAL A 104 -4.95 1.83 1.00
C VAL A 104 -4.06 0.74 1.59
N SER A 105 -3.73 0.81 2.87
CA SER A 105 -2.78 -0.11 3.51
C SER A 105 -3.21 -1.57 3.50
N SER A 106 -4.49 -1.83 3.23
CA SER A 106 -5.11 -3.15 3.30
C SER A 106 -5.74 -3.61 1.99
N ALA A 107 -5.60 -4.91 1.71
CA ALA A 107 -6.38 -5.64 0.71
C ALA A 107 -7.79 -5.99 1.21
N MET A 108 -8.08 -5.76 2.50
CA MET A 108 -9.35 -6.05 3.17
C MET A 108 -9.64 -7.55 3.35
N ASP A 109 -8.61 -8.39 3.24
CA ASP A 109 -8.71 -9.84 3.44
C ASP A 109 -8.58 -10.20 4.93
N ILE A 110 -9.68 -10.62 5.56
CA ILE A 110 -9.71 -10.91 7.00
C ILE A 110 -8.74 -12.04 7.38
N GLY A 111 -8.55 -13.02 6.49
CA GLY A 111 -7.68 -14.19 6.71
C GLY A 111 -6.19 -13.89 6.77
N GLU A 112 -5.76 -12.69 6.35
CA GLU A 112 -4.38 -12.22 6.46
C GLU A 112 -3.97 -11.93 7.91
N TYR A 113 -4.94 -11.61 8.76
CA TYR A 113 -4.68 -11.14 10.12
C TYR A 113 -4.81 -12.27 11.13
N PRO A 114 -3.89 -12.37 12.12
CA PRO A 114 -4.04 -13.30 13.23
C PRO A 114 -5.42 -13.19 13.89
N ALA A 115 -6.10 -14.33 14.03
CA ALA A 115 -7.47 -14.43 14.55
C ALA A 115 -8.54 -13.60 13.78
N GLY A 116 -8.24 -13.14 12.57
CA GLY A 116 -9.12 -12.27 11.80
C GLY A 116 -9.26 -10.85 12.37
N ALA A 117 -8.38 -10.46 13.29
CA ALA A 117 -8.38 -9.13 13.90
C ALA A 117 -7.70 -8.14 12.95
N VAL A 118 -8.46 -7.63 11.98
CA VAL A 118 -7.96 -6.64 11.03
C VAL A 118 -7.56 -5.39 11.80
N GLY A 119 -6.27 -5.05 11.74
CA GLY A 119 -5.71 -3.87 12.39
C GLY A 119 -6.20 -2.55 11.77
N ASP A 120 -5.48 -1.47 12.09
CA ASP A 120 -5.75 -0.16 11.51
C ASP A 120 -5.53 -0.16 10.00
N VAL A 121 -6.45 0.44 9.26
CA VAL A 121 -6.36 0.61 7.81
C VAL A 121 -6.18 2.09 7.52
N TRP A 122 -5.16 2.40 6.73
CA TRP A 122 -4.74 3.76 6.42
C TRP A 122 -4.93 4.07 4.94
N ILE A 123 -5.41 5.27 4.67
CA ILE A 123 -5.49 5.87 3.34
C ILE A 123 -4.31 6.82 3.19
N PHE A 124 -3.55 6.68 2.10
CA PHE A 124 -2.49 7.60 1.70
C PHE A 124 -2.93 8.32 0.42
N THR A 125 -3.08 9.63 0.47
CA THR A 125 -3.59 10.42 -0.66
C THR A 125 -3.07 11.86 -0.63
N ASN A 126 -2.95 12.48 -1.81
CA ASN A 126 -2.72 13.93 -1.99
C ASN A 126 -3.98 14.65 -2.51
N ALA A 127 -5.15 14.05 -2.33
CA ALA A 127 -6.43 14.64 -2.69
C ALA A 127 -7.06 15.36 -1.49
N ASP A 128 -8.14 16.12 -1.73
CA ASP A 128 -8.80 16.94 -0.71
C ASP A 128 -9.59 16.06 0.27
N SER A 129 -10.21 15.00 -0.26
CA SER A 129 -10.99 14.02 0.48
C SER A 129 -10.99 12.65 -0.20
N VAL A 130 -11.47 11.63 0.50
CA VAL A 130 -11.69 10.28 -0.03
C VAL A 130 -13.08 9.79 0.33
N ARG A 131 -13.93 9.57 -0.68
CA ARG A 131 -15.24 8.95 -0.50
C ARG A 131 -15.06 7.44 -0.39
N PHE A 132 -15.64 6.88 0.66
CA PHE A 132 -15.59 5.45 0.95
C PHE A 132 -17.00 4.84 0.88
N SER A 133 -17.09 3.72 0.17
CA SER A 133 -18.33 2.96 0.03
C SER A 133 -18.08 1.46 0.14
N VAL A 134 -19.08 0.73 0.63
CA VAL A 134 -19.07 -0.72 0.76
C VAL A 134 -20.25 -1.28 -0.02
N ASN A 135 -19.97 -2.14 -1.00
CA ASN A 135 -20.99 -2.70 -1.91
C ASN A 135 -21.86 -1.60 -2.58
N GLY A 136 -21.25 -0.47 -2.92
CA GLY A 136 -21.93 0.68 -3.52
C GLY A 136 -22.69 1.56 -2.52
N ILE A 137 -22.78 1.19 -1.24
CA ILE A 137 -23.42 1.99 -0.19
C ILE A 137 -22.39 2.99 0.35
N PRO A 138 -22.65 4.31 0.27
CA PRO A 138 -21.77 5.33 0.86
C PRO A 138 -21.65 5.15 2.38
N ILE A 139 -20.42 5.17 2.88
CA ILE A 139 -20.11 5.01 4.32
C ILE A 139 -19.69 6.35 4.93
N LYS A 140 -18.62 6.95 4.39
CA LYS A 140 -18.02 8.18 4.91
C LYS A 140 -17.22 8.87 3.81
N GLU A 141 -17.15 10.19 3.86
CA GLU A 141 -16.15 10.96 3.13
C GLU A 141 -15.08 11.40 4.12
N PHE A 142 -13.87 10.90 3.95
CA PHE A 142 -12.71 11.18 4.79
C PHE A 142 -12.05 12.46 4.30
N MET A 143 -11.90 13.45 5.18
CA MET A 143 -11.26 14.73 4.87
C MET A 143 -9.78 14.69 5.26
N ALA A 144 -8.94 15.51 4.63
CA ALA A 144 -7.54 15.68 5.06
C ALA A 144 -7.42 16.01 6.56
N GLY A 145 -8.37 16.80 7.10
CA GLY A 145 -8.46 17.15 8.52
C GLY A 145 -8.71 15.98 9.48
N ASP A 146 -9.19 14.83 8.98
CA ASP A 146 -9.39 13.61 9.77
C ASP A 146 -8.07 12.89 10.06
N SER A 147 -6.98 13.21 9.34
CA SER A 147 -5.67 12.64 9.60
C SER A 147 -5.17 13.00 11.02
N PRO A 148 -4.63 12.05 11.79
CA PRO A 148 -3.97 12.37 13.06
C PRO A 148 -2.60 13.04 12.88
N TYR A 149 -2.04 13.05 11.67
CA TYR A 149 -0.74 13.66 11.36
C TYR A 149 -0.97 15.11 10.92
N LYS A 150 -0.71 16.06 11.84
CA LYS A 150 -1.11 17.47 11.68
C LYS A 150 -0.02 18.36 11.09
N HIS A 151 1.22 17.88 11.07
CA HIS A 151 2.37 18.63 10.57
C HIS A 151 2.79 18.19 9.16
N LEU A 152 2.27 17.04 8.68
CA LEU A 152 2.38 16.64 7.28
C LEU A 152 1.42 17.42 6.38
N ALA A 153 1.88 17.75 5.17
CA ALA A 153 1.03 18.35 4.14
C ALA A 153 -0.15 17.43 3.78
N HIS A 154 0.14 16.13 3.69
CA HIS A 154 -0.85 15.10 3.41
C HIS A 154 -0.65 13.89 4.32
N GLY A 155 -1.12 14.02 5.57
CA GLY A 155 -1.05 12.96 6.55
C GLY A 155 -1.88 11.71 6.18
N PRO A 156 -1.41 10.49 6.48
CA PRO A 156 -2.25 9.29 6.35
C PRO A 156 -3.56 9.42 7.11
N ILE A 157 -4.68 8.98 6.52
CA ILE A 157 -6.01 9.08 7.13
C ILE A 157 -6.45 7.70 7.62
N LEU A 158 -6.88 7.59 8.87
CA LEU A 158 -7.37 6.34 9.44
C LEU A 158 -8.80 6.05 8.93
N VAL A 159 -9.03 4.85 8.43
CA VAL A 159 -10.39 4.38 8.14
C VAL A 159 -11.04 3.93 9.45
N ASP A 160 -11.78 4.85 10.09
CA ASP A 160 -12.39 4.70 11.40
C ASP A 160 -13.88 4.33 11.39
N ASP A 161 -14.53 4.36 10.22
CA ASP A 161 -15.94 3.98 10.03
C ASP A 161 -16.10 3.09 8.78
N TYR A 162 -16.80 1.97 8.96
CA TYR A 162 -17.15 0.97 7.93
C TYR A 162 -18.66 0.78 7.78
N ILE A 163 -19.42 1.46 8.64
CA ILE A 163 -20.85 1.25 8.81
C ILE A 163 -21.64 2.47 8.36
N GLY A 164 -21.11 3.68 8.61
CA GLY A 164 -21.78 4.92 8.20
C GLY A 164 -23.14 5.06 8.87
N HIS A 165 -24.16 5.48 8.12
CA HIS A 165 -25.51 5.65 8.66
C HIS A 165 -26.32 4.33 8.74
N ARG A 166 -25.74 3.20 8.32
CA ARG A 166 -26.47 1.93 8.15
C ARG A 166 -27.05 1.36 9.45
N LEU A 167 -26.44 1.63 10.61
CA LEU A 167 -27.03 1.24 11.90
C LEU A 167 -28.40 1.90 12.15
N VAL A 168 -28.57 3.13 11.66
CA VAL A 168 -29.82 3.87 11.76
C VAL A 168 -30.80 3.37 10.71
N ASP A 169 -30.37 3.31 9.45
CA ASP A 169 -31.23 3.00 8.30
C ASP A 169 -31.68 1.54 8.25
N GLU A 170 -30.83 0.60 8.67
CA GLU A 170 -31.06 -0.83 8.49
C GLU A 170 -31.37 -1.58 9.80
N ASP A 171 -30.87 -1.09 10.95
CA ASP A 171 -31.04 -1.76 12.24
C ASP A 171 -31.85 -0.93 13.26
N GLY A 172 -32.32 0.26 12.89
CA GLY A 172 -33.20 1.09 13.73
C GLY A 172 -32.54 1.65 14.99
N ILE A 173 -31.21 1.68 15.05
CA ILE A 173 -30.46 2.30 16.15
C ILE A 173 -30.52 3.81 15.98
N SER A 174 -31.07 4.53 16.96
CA SER A 174 -31.16 5.99 16.88
C SER A 174 -29.78 6.65 16.66
N GLU A 175 -29.74 7.73 15.89
CA GLU A 175 -28.52 8.47 15.55
C GLU A 175 -27.65 8.82 16.77
N GLY A 176 -28.25 9.30 17.87
CA GLY A 176 -27.50 9.64 19.10
C GLY A 176 -26.80 8.46 19.79
N LYS A 177 -27.14 7.22 19.42
CA LYS A 177 -26.56 5.98 19.98
C LYS A 177 -25.67 5.24 18.97
N SER A 178 -25.81 5.52 17.67
CA SER A 178 -25.09 4.80 16.61
C SER A 178 -23.57 4.93 16.76
N GLU A 179 -23.07 6.12 17.06
CA GLU A 179 -21.64 6.39 17.25
C GLU A 179 -21.01 5.57 18.38
N ALA A 180 -21.74 5.38 19.50
CA ALA A 180 -21.26 4.55 20.60
C ALA A 180 -21.18 3.07 20.19
N VAL A 181 -22.14 2.59 19.40
CA VAL A 181 -22.15 1.22 18.86
C VAL A 181 -21.00 1.03 17.87
N LYS A 182 -20.80 1.94 16.91
CA LYS A 182 -19.68 1.88 15.95
C LYS A 182 -18.34 1.82 16.66
N ARG A 183 -18.10 2.69 17.63
CA ARG A 183 -16.85 2.71 18.42
C ARG A 183 -16.60 1.38 19.13
N LEU A 184 -17.66 0.76 19.65
CA LEU A 184 -17.55 -0.54 20.30
C LEU A 184 -17.25 -1.66 19.29
N LEU A 185 -17.91 -1.66 18.12
CA LEU A 185 -17.65 -2.62 17.04
C LEU A 185 -16.22 -2.49 16.49
N MET A 186 -15.71 -1.26 16.36
CA MET A 186 -14.31 -1.02 16.00
C MET A 186 -13.34 -1.47 17.08
N ALA A 187 -13.67 -1.28 18.37
CA ALA A 187 -12.86 -1.84 19.45
C ALA A 187 -12.84 -3.38 19.42
N ILE A 188 -13.98 -4.02 19.13
CA ILE A 188 -14.06 -5.47 18.98
C ILE A 188 -13.20 -5.95 17.80
N ARG A 189 -13.16 -5.19 16.69
CA ARG A 189 -12.29 -5.50 15.56
C ARG A 189 -10.80 -5.52 15.96
N THR A 190 -10.36 -4.54 16.75
CA THR A 190 -8.96 -4.39 17.16
C THR A 190 -8.56 -5.39 18.27
N TYR A 191 -9.41 -5.58 19.27
CA TYR A 191 -9.08 -6.36 20.49
C TYR A 191 -9.70 -7.76 20.53
N GLY A 192 -10.51 -8.11 19.52
CA GLY A 192 -11.24 -9.38 19.44
C GLY A 192 -12.65 -9.32 20.05
N THR A 193 -13.41 -10.39 19.81
CA THR A 193 -14.84 -10.51 20.16
C THR A 193 -15.12 -10.77 21.64
N ASN A 194 -14.11 -11.12 22.43
CA ASN A 194 -14.28 -11.32 23.87
C ASN A 194 -14.36 -9.97 24.58
N LEU A 195 -15.59 -9.53 24.91
CA LEU A 195 -15.86 -8.26 25.60
C LEU A 195 -15.08 -8.10 26.92
N LYS A 196 -14.69 -9.20 27.58
CA LYS A 196 -13.89 -9.16 28.81
C LYS A 196 -12.43 -8.75 28.57
N LEU A 197 -11.93 -8.85 27.35
CA LEU A 197 -10.57 -8.42 26.98
C LEU A 197 -10.51 -6.95 26.54
N LEU A 198 -11.66 -6.29 26.36
CA LEU A 198 -11.70 -4.89 25.99
C LEU A 198 -11.12 -3.98 27.09
N PRO A 199 -10.46 -2.86 26.72
CA PRO A 199 -10.11 -1.78 27.64
C PRO A 199 -11.32 -1.28 28.45
N LEU A 200 -11.06 -0.79 29.68
CA LEU A 200 -12.13 -0.40 30.63
C LEU A 200 -13.13 0.61 30.03
N ARG A 201 -12.64 1.59 29.27
CA ARG A 201 -13.50 2.57 28.57
C ARG A 201 -14.57 1.92 27.71
N HIS A 202 -14.19 0.89 26.95
CA HIS A 202 -15.07 0.21 25.99
C HIS A 202 -16.03 -0.75 26.71
N LYS A 203 -15.61 -1.34 27.83
CA LYS A 203 -16.49 -2.10 28.72
C LYS A 203 -17.58 -1.23 29.33
N CYS A 204 -17.24 -0.03 29.79
CA CYS A 204 -18.21 0.94 30.29
C CYS A 204 -19.22 1.35 29.20
N SER A 205 -18.73 1.62 27.98
CA SER A 205 -19.60 1.89 26.83
C SER A 205 -20.55 0.72 26.52
N ALA A 206 -20.03 -0.51 26.51
CA ALA A 206 -20.84 -1.72 26.31
C ALA A 206 -21.93 -1.86 27.39
N LEU A 207 -21.57 -1.71 28.67
CA LEU A 207 -22.52 -1.77 29.77
C LEU A 207 -23.62 -0.69 29.65
N MET A 208 -23.25 0.53 29.26
CA MET A 208 -24.20 1.62 29.06
C MET A 208 -25.20 1.32 27.93
N LEU A 209 -24.72 0.79 26.80
CA LEU A 209 -25.58 0.37 25.69
C LEU A 209 -26.53 -0.77 26.09
N MET A 210 -26.06 -1.72 26.90
CA MET A 210 -26.89 -2.80 27.45
C MET A 210 -27.97 -2.27 28.40
N LEU A 211 -27.61 -1.39 29.35
CA LEU A 211 -28.56 -0.77 30.29
C LEU A 211 -29.63 0.06 29.56
N GLN A 212 -29.25 0.72 28.47
CA GLN A 212 -30.15 1.48 27.61
C GLN A 212 -30.93 0.61 26.61
N ARG A 213 -30.78 -0.72 26.66
CA ARG A 213 -31.43 -1.71 25.78
C ARG A 213 -31.19 -1.46 24.29
N VAL A 214 -29.99 -0.98 23.95
CA VAL A 214 -29.59 -0.66 22.57
C VAL A 214 -29.01 -1.88 21.88
N ALA A 215 -28.05 -2.53 22.53
CA ALA A 215 -27.43 -3.74 22.03
C ALA A 215 -26.94 -4.59 23.22
N ASP A 216 -27.22 -5.89 23.17
CA ASP A 216 -26.63 -6.89 24.06
C ASP A 216 -25.44 -7.58 23.36
N GLU A 217 -24.81 -8.56 24.02
CA GLU A 217 -23.65 -9.27 23.46
C GLU A 217 -24.00 -10.03 22.16
N LYS A 218 -25.22 -10.57 22.06
CA LYS A 218 -25.68 -11.27 20.85
C LYS A 218 -25.86 -10.29 19.71
N GLU A 219 -26.46 -9.14 20.00
CA GLU A 219 -26.70 -8.09 19.02
C GLU A 219 -25.39 -7.47 18.53
N LEU A 220 -24.43 -7.20 19.43
CA LEU A 220 -23.10 -6.74 19.04
C LEU A 220 -22.37 -7.76 18.17
N THR A 221 -22.49 -9.05 18.48
CA THR A 221 -21.92 -10.13 17.66
C THR A 221 -22.59 -10.18 16.27
N ARG A 222 -23.92 -10.02 16.21
CA ARG A 222 -24.68 -9.97 14.96
C ARG A 222 -24.27 -8.78 14.09
N LEU A 223 -24.22 -7.58 14.68
CA LEU A 223 -23.82 -6.35 13.99
C LEU A 223 -22.36 -6.43 13.53
N TYR A 224 -21.47 -6.97 14.35
CA TYR A 224 -20.08 -7.20 13.97
C TYR A 224 -19.99 -8.12 12.76
N GLY A 225 -20.68 -9.27 12.77
CA GLY A 225 -20.70 -10.19 11.63
C GLY A 225 -21.29 -9.58 10.37
N LYS A 226 -22.35 -8.77 10.50
CA LYS A 226 -23.04 -8.09 9.38
C LYS A 226 -22.15 -7.04 8.70
N TYR A 227 -21.40 -6.25 9.47
CA TYR A 227 -20.73 -5.05 8.95
C TYR A 227 -19.21 -5.13 8.87
N ILE A 228 -18.57 -5.98 9.68
CA ILE A 228 -17.10 -6.03 9.80
C ILE A 228 -16.60 -7.45 9.52
N GLY A 229 -17.02 -8.42 10.33
CA GLY A 229 -16.48 -9.78 10.37
C GLY A 229 -17.13 -10.76 9.40
N ASN A 230 -17.43 -10.36 8.17
CA ASN A 230 -18.18 -11.12 7.15
C ASN A 230 -17.44 -12.40 6.64
N TRP A 231 -17.08 -13.30 7.54
CA TRP A 231 -16.48 -14.60 7.23
C TRP A 231 -17.49 -15.48 6.50
N GLY A 232 -17.20 -15.82 5.23
CA GLY A 232 -18.02 -16.74 4.43
C GLY A 232 -19.32 -16.14 3.87
N GLY A 233 -19.52 -14.83 3.96
CA GLY A 233 -20.65 -14.14 3.32
C GLY A 233 -20.41 -13.83 1.85
N SER A 234 -21.27 -13.00 1.24
CA SER A 234 -21.09 -12.54 -0.14
C SER A 234 -19.80 -11.71 -0.28
N ALA A 235 -19.19 -11.75 -1.47
CA ALA A 235 -18.01 -10.95 -1.77
C ALA A 235 -18.28 -9.47 -1.48
N ILE A 236 -17.44 -8.86 -0.63
CA ILE A 236 -17.53 -7.44 -0.31
C ILE A 236 -16.61 -6.68 -1.26
N SER A 237 -17.12 -5.57 -1.80
CA SER A 237 -16.36 -4.57 -2.51
C SER A 237 -16.21 -3.33 -1.66
N TYR A 238 -14.96 -2.97 -1.36
CA TYR A 238 -14.59 -1.73 -0.69
C TYR A 238 -14.06 -0.76 -1.75
N LYS A 239 -14.76 0.35 -1.97
CA LYS A 239 -14.39 1.35 -2.97
C LYS A 239 -14.00 2.66 -2.30
N PHE A 240 -12.80 3.14 -2.63
CA PHE A 240 -12.23 4.41 -2.20
C PHE A 240 -12.07 5.31 -3.43
N GLU A 241 -12.60 6.52 -3.38
CA GLU A 241 -12.56 7.50 -4.45
C GLU A 241 -11.92 8.78 -3.95
N ALA A 242 -10.71 9.08 -4.40
CA ALA A 242 -10.01 10.32 -4.10
C ALA A 242 -10.65 11.46 -4.88
N VAL A 243 -10.97 12.55 -4.17
CA VAL A 243 -11.69 13.70 -4.71
C VAL A 243 -10.81 14.93 -4.62
N ARG A 244 -10.68 15.66 -5.72
CA ARG A 244 -10.04 16.98 -5.77
C ARG A 244 -10.94 17.97 -6.49
N GLY A 245 -11.17 19.14 -5.90
CA GLY A 245 -12.06 20.15 -6.48
C GLY A 245 -13.49 19.66 -6.74
N GLY A 246 -13.95 18.66 -5.98
CA GLY A 246 -15.27 18.03 -6.13
C GLY A 246 -15.36 16.88 -7.14
N GLU A 247 -14.31 16.64 -7.94
CA GLU A 247 -14.24 15.58 -8.94
C GLU A 247 -13.44 14.36 -8.45
N VAL A 248 -13.85 13.17 -8.87
CA VAL A 248 -13.10 11.93 -8.58
C VAL A 248 -11.88 11.86 -9.49
N VAL A 249 -10.69 11.94 -8.91
CA VAL A 249 -9.40 11.93 -9.64
C VAL A 249 -8.74 10.56 -9.67
N LYS A 250 -9.05 9.70 -8.69
CA LYS A 250 -8.51 8.33 -8.62
C LYS A 250 -9.42 7.42 -7.81
N THR A 251 -9.50 6.15 -8.21
CA THR A 251 -10.30 5.13 -7.53
C THR A 251 -9.44 3.92 -7.18
N VAL A 252 -9.63 3.37 -5.97
CA VAL A 252 -9.09 2.09 -5.53
C VAL A 252 -10.26 1.21 -5.11
N VAL A 253 -10.32 -0.01 -5.65
CA VAL A 253 -11.32 -1.02 -5.29
C VAL A 253 -10.62 -2.23 -4.71
N ARG A 254 -10.98 -2.61 -3.49
CA ARG A 254 -10.53 -3.84 -2.83
C ARG A 254 -11.67 -4.86 -2.84
N THR A 255 -11.40 -6.00 -3.44
CA THR A 255 -12.29 -7.15 -3.58
C THR A 255 -11.43 -8.42 -3.51
N PRO A 256 -11.97 -9.56 -3.06
CA PRO A 256 -11.24 -10.82 -3.12
C PRO A 256 -10.69 -11.08 -4.53
N CYS A 257 -9.40 -11.37 -4.62
CA CYS A 257 -8.75 -11.64 -5.90
C CYS A 257 -9.18 -13.01 -6.45
N THR A 258 -9.65 -13.05 -7.69
CA THR A 258 -9.96 -14.30 -8.40
C THR A 258 -8.83 -14.71 -9.35
N GLU A 259 -8.20 -13.73 -9.99
CA GLU A 259 -7.15 -13.94 -10.98
C GLU A 259 -6.13 -12.78 -10.91
N ALA A 260 -4.87 -13.10 -11.14
CA ALA A 260 -3.78 -12.14 -11.26
C ALA A 260 -3.19 -12.17 -12.66
N ARG A 261 -2.82 -11.01 -13.19
CA ARG A 261 -2.15 -10.85 -14.48
C ARG A 261 -0.82 -10.13 -14.32
N LEU A 262 0.14 -10.49 -15.17
CA LEU A 262 1.40 -9.77 -15.21
C LEU A 262 1.23 -8.42 -15.93
N GLN A 263 1.78 -7.36 -15.34
CA GLN A 263 2.02 -6.09 -16.00
C GLN A 263 3.53 -5.86 -16.08
N ALA A 264 4.01 -5.47 -17.27
CA ALA A 264 5.37 -4.98 -17.47
C ALA A 264 5.36 -3.50 -17.85
N VAL A 265 6.21 -2.69 -17.21
CA VAL A 265 6.32 -1.24 -17.44
C VAL A 265 7.77 -0.86 -17.66
N THR A 266 8.05 -0.19 -18.78
CA THR A 266 9.30 0.53 -19.03
C THR A 266 9.00 2.01 -19.28
N VAL A 267 9.91 2.88 -18.87
CA VAL A 267 9.80 4.33 -19.10
C VAL A 267 10.43 4.73 -20.44
N ARG A 268 11.32 3.89 -20.97
CA ARG A 268 12.08 4.19 -22.19
C ARG A 268 12.34 2.93 -23.00
N THR A 269 12.04 2.99 -24.29
CA THR A 269 12.32 1.93 -25.27
C THR A 269 13.35 2.33 -26.33
N GLN A 270 13.74 3.61 -26.37
CA GLN A 270 14.80 4.10 -27.24
C GLN A 270 16.12 4.10 -26.47
N LEU A 271 17.06 3.27 -26.90
CA LEU A 271 18.39 3.16 -26.32
C LEU A 271 19.41 3.85 -27.23
N CYS A 272 20.37 4.55 -26.63
CA CYS A 272 21.43 5.23 -27.37
C CYS A 272 22.79 4.78 -26.87
N GLU A 273 23.47 3.97 -27.67
CA GLU A 273 24.85 3.59 -27.41
C GLU A 273 25.79 4.73 -27.82
N ASP A 274 26.71 5.06 -26.92
CA ASP A 274 27.72 6.11 -27.08
C ASP A 274 29.05 5.57 -26.51
N GLY A 275 29.73 6.28 -25.62
CA GLY A 275 30.91 5.76 -24.90
C GLY A 275 30.68 4.50 -24.06
N SER A 276 29.42 4.10 -23.80
CA SER A 276 29.04 2.82 -23.21
C SER A 276 27.69 2.33 -23.75
N TYR A 277 27.36 1.06 -23.44
CA TYR A 277 26.01 0.54 -23.64
C TYR A 277 24.98 1.34 -22.83
N ASP A 278 23.76 1.39 -23.35
CA ASP A 278 22.62 2.03 -22.69
C ASP A 278 21.67 0.96 -22.10
N VAL A 279 20.89 1.32 -21.09
CA VAL A 279 20.06 0.40 -20.32
C VAL A 279 18.65 0.97 -20.10
N ALA A 280 17.64 0.12 -20.23
CA ALA A 280 16.28 0.38 -19.78
C ALA A 280 15.85 -0.62 -18.71
N SER A 281 15.18 -0.12 -17.67
CA SER A 281 14.53 -0.95 -16.66
C SER A 281 13.14 -1.37 -17.12
N VAL A 282 12.81 -2.65 -16.92
CA VAL A 282 11.45 -3.18 -17.09
C VAL A 282 10.97 -3.67 -15.73
N ARG A 283 9.95 -3.01 -15.20
CA ARG A 283 9.33 -3.31 -13.91
C ARG A 283 8.14 -4.23 -14.08
N LEU A 284 8.04 -5.25 -13.23
CA LEU A 284 6.99 -6.26 -13.28
C LEU A 284 6.11 -6.20 -12.04
N ARG A 285 4.80 -6.33 -12.23
CA ARG A 285 3.81 -6.42 -11.16
C ARG A 285 2.72 -7.43 -11.49
N ALA A 286 2.41 -8.35 -10.58
CA ALA A 286 1.20 -9.17 -10.62
C ALA A 286 0.04 -8.35 -10.05
N LEU A 287 -0.96 -8.09 -10.89
CA LEU A 287 -2.10 -7.24 -10.55
C LEU A 287 -3.40 -8.03 -10.63
N ASP A 288 -4.33 -7.77 -9.72
CA ASP A 288 -5.72 -8.23 -9.89
C ASP A 288 -6.47 -7.44 -10.97
N ALA A 289 -7.75 -7.77 -11.17
CA ALA A 289 -8.64 -7.09 -12.10
C ALA A 289 -8.81 -5.58 -11.79
N SER A 290 -8.66 -5.17 -10.53
CA SER A 290 -8.76 -3.79 -10.05
C SER A 290 -7.42 -3.04 -10.10
N GLY A 291 -6.34 -3.68 -10.55
CA GLY A 291 -5.01 -3.08 -10.65
C GLY A 291 -4.21 -3.09 -9.34
N ASN A 292 -4.63 -3.87 -8.35
CA ASN A 292 -3.93 -3.99 -7.07
C ASN A 292 -2.82 -5.04 -7.15
N VAL A 293 -1.63 -4.69 -6.66
CA VAL A 293 -0.50 -5.63 -6.55
C VAL A 293 -0.89 -6.79 -5.63
N GLN A 294 -0.59 -8.02 -6.05
CA GLN A 294 -0.84 -9.25 -5.30
C GLN A 294 0.43 -9.70 -4.56
N PRO A 295 0.62 -9.33 -3.27
CA PRO A 295 1.90 -9.44 -2.59
C PRO A 295 2.37 -10.88 -2.38
N TYR A 296 1.43 -11.83 -2.43
CA TYR A 296 1.71 -13.26 -2.22
C TYR A 296 1.86 -14.06 -3.53
N CYS A 297 1.68 -13.42 -4.69
CA CYS A 297 2.00 -14.04 -5.98
C CYS A 297 3.53 -14.08 -6.13
N GLN A 298 4.15 -15.24 -5.93
CA GLN A 298 5.62 -15.43 -6.00
C GLN A 298 6.06 -16.20 -7.25
N GLU A 299 5.20 -16.23 -8.26
CA GLU A 299 5.38 -17.03 -9.46
C GLU A 299 6.59 -16.62 -10.30
N ALA A 300 7.05 -17.55 -11.14
CA ALA A 300 8.18 -17.34 -12.03
C ALA A 300 7.77 -16.58 -13.31
N VAL A 301 8.61 -15.66 -13.75
CA VAL A 301 8.51 -14.96 -15.03
C VAL A 301 9.81 -15.18 -15.80
N THR A 302 9.70 -15.49 -17.09
CA THR A 302 10.86 -15.74 -17.96
C THR A 302 11.00 -14.66 -19.03
N PHE A 303 12.23 -14.45 -19.47
CA PHE A 303 12.60 -13.41 -20.41
C PHE A 303 13.36 -13.98 -21.60
N ARG A 304 13.16 -13.37 -22.77
CA ARG A 304 13.97 -13.64 -23.96
C ARG A 304 14.16 -12.36 -24.74
N THR A 305 15.39 -12.07 -25.14
CA THR A 305 15.69 -10.92 -26.00
C THR A 305 16.04 -11.38 -27.42
N LYS A 306 15.65 -10.58 -28.42
CA LYS A 306 16.06 -10.73 -29.82
C LYS A 306 16.53 -9.38 -30.37
N GLY A 307 17.34 -9.41 -31.42
CA GLY A 307 17.76 -8.20 -32.16
C GLY A 307 18.90 -7.44 -31.48
N ALA A 308 18.78 -6.10 -31.44
CA ALA A 308 19.82 -5.16 -31.01
C ALA A 308 19.96 -5.00 -29.48
N ILE A 309 19.33 -5.87 -28.69
CA ILE A 309 19.31 -5.78 -27.23
C ILE A 309 19.69 -7.11 -26.56
N GLY A 310 20.11 -7.03 -25.30
CA GLY A 310 20.43 -8.18 -24.44
C GLY A 310 19.93 -7.98 -23.02
N LEU A 311 19.75 -9.10 -22.30
CA LEU A 311 19.33 -9.10 -20.91
C LEU A 311 20.51 -8.79 -19.96
N VAL A 312 20.24 -8.11 -18.86
CA VAL A 312 21.16 -7.99 -17.71
C VAL A 312 20.62 -8.84 -16.57
N GLY A 313 21.40 -9.84 -16.16
CA GLY A 313 20.98 -10.81 -15.13
C GLY A 313 20.35 -12.07 -15.73
N PRO A 314 19.66 -12.87 -14.89
CA PRO A 314 19.09 -14.15 -15.30
C PRO A 314 17.88 -13.96 -16.23
N ASP A 315 17.60 -14.98 -17.05
CA ASP A 315 16.44 -15.08 -17.92
C ASP A 315 15.16 -15.54 -17.20
N VAL A 316 15.22 -15.76 -15.88
CA VAL A 316 14.10 -16.09 -15.02
C VAL A 316 14.19 -15.34 -13.69
N VAL A 317 13.06 -14.81 -13.24
CA VAL A 317 12.91 -14.14 -11.94
C VAL A 317 11.62 -14.61 -11.24
N SER A 318 11.56 -14.46 -9.92
CA SER A 318 10.34 -14.69 -9.13
C SER A 318 9.74 -13.36 -8.68
N LEU A 319 8.42 -13.27 -8.69
CA LEU A 319 7.64 -12.10 -8.27
C LEU A 319 7.61 -11.95 -6.74
N LYS A 320 8.75 -11.74 -6.09
CA LYS A 320 8.81 -11.59 -4.63
C LYS A 320 8.01 -10.37 -4.16
N GLY A 321 6.84 -10.61 -3.55
CA GLY A 321 5.93 -9.53 -3.19
C GLY A 321 4.98 -9.13 -4.30
N GLY A 322 4.69 -10.02 -5.26
CA GLY A 322 3.93 -9.69 -6.47
C GLY A 322 4.69 -8.79 -7.44
N MET A 323 6.00 -8.58 -7.24
CA MET A 323 6.80 -7.62 -7.99
C MET A 323 8.18 -8.20 -8.32
N ALA A 324 8.71 -7.78 -9.47
CA ALA A 324 10.09 -8.04 -9.88
C ALA A 324 10.52 -7.02 -10.93
N GLY A 325 11.63 -7.27 -11.60
CA GLY A 325 12.02 -6.52 -12.77
C GLY A 325 13.18 -7.18 -13.50
N THR A 326 13.55 -6.57 -14.61
CA THR A 326 14.77 -6.87 -15.35
C THR A 326 15.32 -5.59 -15.97
N TYR A 327 16.53 -5.67 -16.50
CA TYR A 327 17.13 -4.60 -17.27
C TYR A 327 17.52 -5.12 -18.65
N VAL A 328 17.22 -4.31 -19.66
CA VAL A 328 17.55 -4.55 -21.06
C VAL A 328 18.66 -3.58 -21.44
N ARG A 329 19.73 -4.08 -22.06
CA ARG A 329 20.85 -3.25 -22.52
C ARG A 329 21.04 -3.32 -24.03
N SER A 330 21.63 -2.29 -24.62
CA SER A 330 22.16 -2.36 -25.98
C SER A 330 23.38 -3.31 -26.07
N ILE A 331 23.70 -3.76 -27.29
CA ILE A 331 24.75 -4.77 -27.54
C ILE A 331 25.78 -4.35 -28.60
N GLY A 332 25.95 -3.07 -28.88
CA GLY A 332 26.90 -2.57 -29.90
C GLY A 332 26.35 -2.55 -31.32
N LYS A 333 25.04 -2.77 -31.50
CA LYS A 333 24.38 -2.83 -32.81
C LYS A 333 23.19 -1.89 -32.82
N GLY A 334 23.11 -1.04 -33.84
CA GLY A 334 21.92 -0.25 -34.09
C GLY A 334 20.81 -1.10 -34.71
N GLY A 335 19.55 -0.69 -34.51
CA GLY A 335 18.36 -1.34 -35.05
C GLY A 335 17.35 -1.73 -33.96
N GLU A 336 16.43 -2.61 -34.32
CA GLU A 336 15.33 -3.04 -33.45
C GLU A 336 15.72 -4.23 -32.57
N GLY A 337 15.09 -4.32 -31.41
CA GLY A 337 15.17 -5.45 -30.50
C GLY A 337 13.88 -5.66 -29.74
N THR A 338 13.58 -6.91 -29.40
CA THR A 338 12.32 -7.27 -28.72
C THR A 338 12.64 -8.04 -27.46
N LEU A 339 12.05 -7.62 -26.34
CA LEU A 339 12.00 -8.38 -25.09
C LEU A 339 10.66 -9.11 -25.03
N THR A 340 10.69 -10.44 -25.10
CA THR A 340 9.55 -11.30 -24.82
C THR A 340 9.56 -11.67 -23.35
N ILE A 341 8.43 -11.47 -22.67
CA ILE A 341 8.21 -11.77 -21.27
C ILE A 341 7.09 -12.81 -21.20
N ARG A 342 7.35 -13.96 -20.57
CA ARG A 342 6.36 -15.01 -20.38
C ARG A 342 6.04 -15.18 -18.90
N ASP A 343 4.76 -15.08 -18.55
CA ASP A 343 4.29 -15.27 -17.18
C ASP A 343 4.07 -16.75 -16.82
N TRP A 344 3.62 -16.98 -15.59
CA TRP A 344 3.43 -18.32 -15.02
C TRP A 344 2.24 -19.08 -15.61
N THR A 345 1.33 -18.40 -16.30
CA THR A 345 0.22 -19.03 -17.03
C THR A 345 0.64 -19.45 -18.45
N GLY A 346 1.83 -19.01 -18.89
CA GLY A 346 2.31 -19.20 -20.25
C GLY A 346 1.91 -18.07 -21.20
N ALA A 347 1.24 -17.02 -20.71
CA ALA A 347 0.94 -15.84 -21.53
C ALA A 347 2.23 -15.07 -21.83
N GLU A 348 2.34 -14.58 -23.07
CA GLU A 348 3.50 -13.82 -23.54
C GLU A 348 3.12 -12.37 -23.83
N MET A 349 4.06 -11.47 -23.56
CA MET A 349 4.00 -10.07 -23.99
C MET A 349 5.37 -9.65 -24.54
N ASP A 350 5.34 -8.82 -25.57
CA ASP A 350 6.54 -8.26 -26.19
C ASP A 350 6.67 -6.77 -25.86
N ILE A 351 7.89 -6.32 -25.62
CA ILE A 351 8.26 -4.91 -25.55
C ILE A 351 9.35 -4.67 -26.59
N ASP A 352 9.04 -3.83 -27.57
CA ASP A 352 9.98 -3.45 -28.62
C ASP A 352 10.86 -2.26 -28.20
N PHE A 353 12.12 -2.33 -28.59
CA PHE A 353 13.17 -1.36 -28.34
C PHE A 353 13.85 -0.99 -29.66
N SER A 354 14.23 0.28 -29.78
CA SER A 354 15.10 0.74 -30.86
C SER A 354 16.44 1.18 -30.28
N VAL A 355 17.52 0.84 -30.98
CA VAL A 355 18.89 1.15 -30.56
C VAL A 355 19.55 2.01 -31.63
N THR A 356 20.05 3.18 -31.22
CA THR A 356 20.93 4.02 -32.03
C THR A 356 22.36 3.88 -31.52
N VAL A 357 23.33 3.79 -32.43
CA VAL A 357 24.76 3.80 -32.07
C VAL A 357 25.36 5.10 -32.59
N ARG A 358 25.82 5.94 -31.66
CA ARG A 358 26.61 7.14 -31.98
C ARG A 358 28.07 6.73 -32.11
N LYS A 359 28.72 7.22 -33.17
CA LYS A 359 30.12 6.95 -33.47
C LYS A 359 31.01 8.07 -32.95
#